data_AF-A0A2W5E1E7-F1
#
_entry.id   AF-A0A2W5E1E7-F1
#
_cell.length_a   1.000
_cell.length_b   1.000
_cell.length_c   1.000
_cell.angle_alpha   90.00
_cell.angle_beta   90.00
_cell.angle_gamma   90.00
#
_symmetry.space_group_name_H-M   'P 1'
#
loop_
_entity.id
_entity.type
_entity.pdbx_description
1 polymer ?
#
loop_
_entity_poly.entity_id
_entity_poly.type
_entity_poly.pdbx_seq_one_letter_code
_entity_poly.pdbx_strand_id
1 'polypeptide(L)'
;MSLHIDEATPVLSAEQTLTGWRREFCVELLGDGQARIFLRAVPAASLKAAELRRGLLFHRVNHAFHDLPGCVAASRDVLERLAQTASRPEPTPDNLFATACFDRQTWDRVVYAVEQWQRRPPPTSCLPHAAAPMPRSDPALSRRPTRG
;
A
#
# COMPACT_ATOMS: atom_id res chain seq x y z
N MET A 1 9.35 18.95 -7.20
CA MET A 1 8.78 18.06 -6.18
C MET A 1 9.52 16.75 -6.23
N SER A 2 10.05 16.30 -5.10
CA SER A 2 10.89 15.11 -5.07
C SER A 2 10.38 14.13 -4.02
N LEU A 3 9.90 13.00 -4.52
CA LEU A 3 9.70 11.81 -3.72
C LEU A 3 11.00 11.02 -3.74
N HIS A 4 11.62 10.84 -2.58
CA HIS A 4 12.80 10.03 -2.41
C HIS A 4 12.39 8.63 -1.95
N ILE A 5 12.65 7.62 -2.77
CA ILE A 5 12.31 6.23 -2.44
C ILE A 5 13.56 5.57 -1.89
N ASP A 6 13.49 5.07 -0.66
CA ASP A 6 14.48 4.18 -0.10
C ASP A 6 13.98 2.74 -0.27
N GLU A 7 14.57 2.04 -1.23
CA GLU A 7 14.15 0.72 -1.67
C GLU A 7 14.58 -0.40 -0.70
N ALA A 8 15.27 -0.05 0.39
CA ALA A 8 15.63 -1.00 1.42
C ALA A 8 14.37 -1.72 1.94
N THR A 9 14.30 -3.02 1.67
CA THR A 9 13.17 -3.86 2.08
C THR A 9 13.60 -4.71 3.27
N PRO A 10 13.22 -4.33 4.51
CA PRO A 10 13.61 -5.09 5.69
C PRO A 10 12.94 -6.46 5.69
N VAL A 11 13.76 -7.50 5.56
CA VAL A 11 13.31 -8.88 5.67
C VAL A 11 13.01 -9.18 7.14
N LEU A 12 11.81 -9.72 7.42
CA LEU A 12 11.49 -10.21 8.75
C LEU A 12 11.89 -11.68 8.78
N SER A 13 12.64 -12.08 9.80
CA SER A 13 12.90 -13.51 10.02
C SER A 13 11.60 -14.24 10.39
N ALA A 14 11.61 -15.57 10.26
CA ALA A 14 10.48 -16.40 10.70
C ALA A 14 10.16 -16.17 12.19
N GLU A 15 11.21 -16.07 13.02
CA GLU A 15 11.09 -15.79 14.45
C GLU A 15 10.51 -14.39 14.73
N GLN A 16 10.94 -13.36 14.00
CA GLN A 16 10.38 -12.01 14.12
C GLN A 16 8.90 -11.98 13.74
N THR A 17 8.52 -12.70 12.68
CA THR A 17 7.13 -12.80 12.24
C THR A 17 6.23 -13.44 13.31
N LEU A 18 6.78 -14.34 14.13
CA LEU A 18 6.08 -15.00 15.24
C LEU A 18 6.05 -14.18 16.54
N THR A 19 6.97 -13.22 16.70
CA THR A 19 7.11 -12.39 17.92
C THR A 19 6.40 -11.04 17.83
N GLY A 20 5.48 -10.88 16.87
CA GLY A 20 4.63 -9.69 16.76
C GLY A 20 5.27 -8.51 16.01
N TRP A 21 6.44 -8.72 15.39
CA TRP A 21 7.04 -7.74 14.49
C TRP A 21 6.14 -7.42 13.31
N ARG A 22 6.26 -6.20 12.80
CA ARG A 22 5.42 -5.68 11.73
C ARG A 22 6.26 -4.92 10.73
N ARG A 23 5.84 -4.95 9.47
CA ARG A 23 6.33 -4.02 8.45
C ARG A 23 5.41 -2.82 8.39
N GLU A 24 6.01 -1.64 8.26
CA GLU A 24 5.31 -0.38 8.08
C GLU A 24 5.78 0.28 6.78
N PHE A 25 4.81 0.73 5.99
CA PHE A 25 5.01 1.70 4.93
C PHE A 25 5.10 3.08 5.55
N CYS A 26 6.21 3.75 5.33
CA CYS A 26 6.55 5.01 5.98
C CYS A 26 6.65 6.15 4.96
N VAL A 27 6.10 7.30 5.34
CA VAL A 27 6.25 8.57 4.62
C VAL A 27 6.79 9.59 5.61
N GLU A 28 8.04 9.97 5.43
CA GLU A 28 8.68 11.06 6.17
C GLU A 28 8.50 12.36 5.40
N LEU A 29 7.78 13.30 6.00
CA LEU A 29 7.52 14.62 5.45
C LEU A 29 8.72 15.52 5.76
N LEU A 30 9.47 15.87 4.72
CA LEU A 30 10.70 16.66 4.85
C LEU A 30 10.41 18.17 4.83
N GLY A 31 9.22 18.56 4.35
CA GLY A 31 8.86 19.97 4.09
C GLY A 31 9.03 20.32 2.61
N ASP A 32 8.55 21.51 2.23
CA ASP A 32 8.76 22.10 0.89
C ASP A 32 8.37 21.19 -0.30
N GLY A 33 7.32 20.38 -0.15
CA GLY A 33 6.88 19.46 -1.20
C GLY A 33 7.80 18.25 -1.39
N GLN A 34 8.63 17.94 -0.39
CA GLN A 34 9.52 16.78 -0.38
C GLN A 34 9.06 15.74 0.65
N ALA A 35 9.19 14.47 0.27
CA ALA A 35 8.95 13.36 1.16
C ALA A 35 9.89 12.19 0.87
N ARG A 36 10.26 11.47 1.91
CA ARG A 36 10.97 10.19 1.81
C ARG A 36 10.00 9.05 2.08
N ILE A 37 10.00 8.06 1.19
CA ILE A 37 9.16 6.86 1.30
C ILE A 37 10.07 5.66 1.50
N PHE A 38 9.77 4.85 2.51
CA PHE A 38 10.57 3.69 2.86
C PHE A 38 9.75 2.62 3.58
N LEU A 39 10.32 1.43 3.70
CA LEU A 39 9.79 0.37 4.57
C LEU A 39 10.63 0.26 5.84
N ARG A 40 9.97 0.00 6.97
CA ARG A 40 10.66 -0.38 8.21
C ARG A 40 10.05 -1.60 8.85
N ALA A 41 10.89 -2.34 9.58
CA ALA A 41 10.48 -3.44 10.44
C ALA A 41 10.51 -2.95 11.90
N VAL A 42 9.40 -3.07 12.61
CA VAL A 42 9.29 -2.63 14.02
C VAL A 42 8.87 -3.79 14.93
N PRO A 43 9.47 -3.91 16.12
CA PRO A 43 9.11 -4.95 17.10
C PRO A 43 7.80 -4.67 17.83
N ALA A 44 7.37 -3.40 17.89
CA ALA A 44 6.16 -2.95 18.56
C ALA A 44 5.43 -1.90 17.71
N ALA A 45 4.14 -1.68 18.00
CA ALA A 45 3.36 -0.69 17.28
C ALA A 45 3.94 0.71 17.47
N SER A 46 4.19 1.40 16.36
CA SER A 46 4.69 2.77 16.39
C SER A 46 3.68 3.72 17.05
N LEU A 47 4.16 4.60 17.92
CA LEU A 47 3.32 5.57 18.61
C LEU A 47 3.08 6.78 17.71
N LYS A 48 1.85 6.91 17.21
CA LYS A 48 1.45 7.95 16.26
C LYS A 48 1.91 9.36 16.66
N ALA A 49 1.77 9.75 17.93
CA ALA A 49 2.17 11.07 18.40
C ALA A 49 3.70 11.30 18.37
N ALA A 50 4.50 10.28 18.68
CA ALA A 50 5.97 10.40 18.68
C ALA A 50 6.51 10.49 17.24
N GLU A 51 5.95 9.70 16.33
CA GLU A 51 6.35 9.68 14.92
C GLU A 51 5.89 10.95 14.19
N LEU A 52 4.70 11.48 14.50
CA LEU A 52 4.22 12.76 13.95
C LEU A 52 5.13 13.94 14.30
N ARG A 53 5.71 13.97 15.50
CA ARG A 53 6.72 14.99 15.87
C ARG A 53 7.96 14.94 14.98
N ARG A 54 8.28 13.77 14.44
CA ARG A 54 9.38 13.56 13.49
C ARG A 54 8.96 13.81 12.03
N GLY A 55 7.70 14.15 11.78
CA GLY A 55 7.15 14.24 10.43
C GLY A 55 6.87 12.89 9.78
N LEU A 56 6.82 11.81 10.57
CA LEU A 56 6.67 10.47 10.05
C LEU A 56 5.21 9.99 10.13
N LEU A 57 4.67 9.67 8.96
CA LEU A 57 3.41 8.95 8.79
C LEU A 57 3.72 7.48 8.49
N PHE A 58 2.91 6.58 9.01
CA PHE A 58 3.11 5.16 8.79
C PHE A 58 1.79 4.40 8.68
N HIS A 59 1.78 3.35 7.88
CA HIS A 59 0.69 2.40 7.75
C HIS A 59 1.24 0.98 7.77
N ARG A 60 0.55 0.08 8.46
CA ARG A 60 0.97 -1.33 8.54
C ARG A 60 0.78 -1.99 7.17
N VAL A 61 1.78 -2.72 6.72
CA VAL A 61 1.67 -3.56 5.52
C VAL A 61 1.74 -5.05 5.87
N ASN A 62 1.19 -5.88 5.00
CA ASN A 62 1.23 -7.32 5.14
C ASN A 62 2.65 -7.88 4.91
N HIS A 63 2.88 -9.11 5.34
CA HIS A 63 4.18 -9.78 5.17
C HIS A 63 4.52 -10.04 3.70
N ALA A 64 3.51 -10.13 2.83
CA ALA A 64 3.66 -10.34 1.40
C ALA A 64 4.02 -9.06 0.63
N PHE A 65 4.04 -7.89 1.28
CA PHE A 65 4.44 -6.63 0.66
C PHE A 65 5.95 -6.64 0.40
N HIS A 66 6.32 -6.53 -0.87
CA HIS A 66 7.71 -6.60 -1.33
C HIS A 66 8.04 -5.58 -2.43
N ASP A 67 7.04 -5.04 -3.13
CA ASP A 67 7.24 -4.07 -4.21
C ASP A 67 6.93 -2.65 -3.75
N LEU A 68 7.91 -2.01 -3.10
CA LEU A 68 7.82 -0.61 -2.71
C LEU A 68 7.81 0.33 -3.94
N PRO A 69 8.72 0.21 -4.91
CA PRO A 69 8.74 1.11 -6.07
C PRO A 69 7.45 1.06 -6.89
N GLY A 70 6.90 -0.13 -7.13
CA GLY A 70 5.63 -0.29 -7.85
C GLY A 70 4.45 0.30 -7.09
N CYS A 71 4.40 0.12 -5.77
CA CYS A 71 3.39 0.74 -4.91
C CYS A 71 3.48 2.28 -4.97
N VAL A 72 4.69 2.84 -4.88
CA VAL A 72 4.91 4.29 -4.97
C VAL A 72 4.53 4.81 -6.35
N ALA A 73 4.90 4.12 -7.42
CA ALA A 73 4.51 4.50 -8.78
C ALA A 73 2.98 4.52 -8.95
N ALA A 74 2.26 3.54 -8.41
CA ALA A 74 0.80 3.46 -8.49
C ALA A 74 0.06 4.47 -7.59
N SER A 75 0.73 4.99 -6.56
CA SER A 75 0.17 5.97 -5.61
C SER A 75 0.82 7.35 -5.73
N ARG A 76 1.56 7.60 -6.80
CA ARG A 76 2.41 8.79 -6.97
C ARG A 76 1.64 10.09 -6.80
N ASP A 77 0.52 10.25 -7.50
CA ASP A 77 -0.27 11.49 -7.48
C ASP A 77 -0.75 11.86 -6.07
N VAL A 78 -1.17 10.86 -5.28
CA VAL A 78 -1.65 11.09 -3.91
C VAL A 78 -0.49 11.31 -2.93
N LEU A 79 0.67 10.69 -3.15
CA LEU A 79 1.89 10.91 -2.37
C LEU A 79 2.48 12.31 -2.62
N GLU A 80 2.53 12.75 -3.87
CA GLU A 80 2.99 14.10 -4.22
C GLU A 80 2.05 15.16 -3.63
N ARG A 81 0.73 14.96 -3.71
CA ARG A 81 -0.24 15.85 -3.04
C ARG A 81 -0.06 15.87 -1.52
N LEU A 82 0.24 14.73 -0.90
CA LEU A 82 0.49 14.67 0.53
C LEU A 82 1.71 15.54 0.89
N ALA A 83 2.82 15.37 0.16
CA ALA A 83 4.04 16.15 0.34
C ALA A 83 3.80 17.65 0.13
N GLN A 84 2.94 18.03 -0.81
CA GLN A 84 2.56 19.43 -1.06
C GLN A 84 1.82 20.07 0.12
N THR A 85 0.90 19.32 0.72
CA THR A 85 0.12 19.81 1.86
C THR A 85 0.89 19.75 3.17
N ALA A 86 2.06 19.10 3.16
CA ALA A 86 2.88 18.94 4.33
C ALA A 86 3.67 20.21 4.62
N SER A 87 3.53 20.74 5.83
CA SER A 87 4.37 21.82 6.33
C SER A 87 5.01 21.42 7.65
N ARG A 88 6.26 21.82 7.83
CA ARG A 88 6.99 21.64 9.07
C ARG A 88 7.26 23.03 9.65
N PRO A 89 6.41 23.53 10.56
CA PRO A 89 6.65 24.83 11.17
C PRO A 89 7.99 24.77 11.91
N GLU A 90 8.80 25.82 11.78
CA GLU A 90 9.98 25.97 12.63
C GLU A 90 9.52 26.09 14.09
N PRO A 91 10.21 25.44 15.04
CA PRO A 91 9.92 25.61 16.46
C PRO A 91 10.12 27.08 16.84
N THR A 92 9.08 27.72 17.34
CA THR A 92 9.17 29.08 17.90
C THR A 92 9.24 29.02 19.42
N PRO A 93 9.69 30.08 20.11
CA PRO A 93 9.65 30.15 21.58
C PRO A 93 8.25 29.86 22.15
N ASP A 94 7.20 30.24 21.42
CA ASP A 94 5.80 30.00 21.78
C ASP A 94 5.30 28.59 21.41
N ASN A 95 6.03 27.86 20.54
CA ASN A 95 5.67 26.52 20.09
C ASN A 95 6.91 25.64 19.86
N LEU A 96 7.53 25.22 20.96
CA LEU A 96 8.68 24.30 20.96
C LEU A 96 8.34 22.88 20.46
N PHE A 97 7.04 22.56 20.29
CA PHE A 97 6.56 21.23 19.92
C PHE A 97 5.90 21.22 18.52
N ALA A 98 6.32 22.13 17.65
CA ALA A 98 5.89 22.21 16.25
C ALA A 98 5.90 20.80 15.61
N THR A 99 4.69 20.27 15.39
CA THR A 99 4.47 18.96 14.79
C THR A 99 4.25 19.16 13.30
N ALA A 100 4.63 18.17 12.48
CA ALA A 100 4.33 18.26 11.05
C ALA A 100 2.82 18.38 10.82
N CYS A 101 2.42 19.38 10.04
CA CYS A 101 1.06 19.57 9.57
C CYS A 101 0.93 18.92 8.20
N PHE A 102 -0.19 18.28 7.91
CA PHE A 102 -0.47 17.64 6.62
C PHE A 102 -1.97 17.50 6.42
N ASP A 103 -2.42 17.35 5.17
CA ASP A 103 -3.81 17.03 4.90
C ASP A 103 -4.12 15.58 5.26
N ARG A 104 -4.93 15.42 6.31
CA ARG A 104 -5.38 14.11 6.80
C ARG A 104 -6.15 13.34 5.74
N GLN A 105 -6.97 14.00 4.93
CA GLN A 105 -7.76 13.33 3.90
C GLN A 105 -6.86 12.76 2.80
N THR A 106 -5.83 13.50 2.41
CA THR A 106 -4.82 13.02 1.47
C THR A 106 -4.03 11.84 2.04
N TRP A 107 -3.68 11.85 3.33
CA TRP A 107 -3.07 10.68 3.97
C TRP A 107 -3.98 9.45 3.93
N ASP A 108 -5.27 9.58 4.23
CA ASP A 108 -6.20 8.45 4.20
C ASP A 108 -6.36 7.87 2.77
N ARG A 109 -6.22 8.69 1.72
CA ARG A 109 -6.16 8.23 0.32
C ARG A 109 -4.87 7.46 0.01
N VAL A 110 -3.73 7.88 0.56
CA VAL A 110 -2.47 7.12 0.45
C VAL A 110 -2.63 5.76 1.11
N VAL A 111 -3.19 5.70 2.32
CA VAL A 111 -3.48 4.44 3.02
C VAL A 111 -4.37 3.54 2.17
N TYR A 112 -5.46 4.09 1.62
CA TYR A 112 -6.35 3.33 0.75
C TYR A 112 -5.62 2.75 -0.48
N ALA A 113 -4.78 3.54 -1.15
CA ALA A 113 -4.00 3.08 -2.31
C ALA A 113 -3.02 1.94 -1.94
N VAL A 114 -2.35 2.07 -0.79
CA VAL A 114 -1.44 1.05 -0.25
C VAL A 114 -2.19 -0.24 0.12
N GLU A 115 -3.40 -0.14 0.68
CA GLU A 115 -4.25 -1.31 0.95
C GLU A 115 -4.72 -1.99 -0.34
N GLN A 116 -5.14 -1.22 -1.35
CA GLN A 116 -5.53 -1.76 -2.65
C GLN A 116 -4.36 -2.47 -3.33
N TRP A 117 -3.16 -1.91 -3.24
CA TRP A 117 -1.94 -2.53 -3.75
C TRP A 117 -1.68 -3.91 -3.12
N GLN A 118 -1.77 -3.98 -1.79
CA GLN A 118 -1.54 -5.23 -1.04
C GLN A 118 -2.56 -6.35 -1.31
N ARG A 119 -3.75 -6.00 -1.77
CA ARG A 119 -4.82 -6.96 -2.10
C ARG A 119 -4.72 -7.50 -3.53
N ARG A 120 -3.78 -6.99 -4.35
CA ARG A 120 -3.61 -7.45 -5.72
C ARG A 120 -3.21 -8.93 -5.71
N PRO A 121 -3.82 -9.78 -6.54
CA PRO A 121 -3.34 -11.13 -6.77
C PRO A 121 -1.89 -11.06 -7.25
N PRO A 122 -1.00 -11.97 -6.79
CA PRO A 122 0.33 -12.05 -7.36
C PRO A 122 0.22 -12.31 -8.87
N PRO A 123 1.14 -11.79 -9.70
CA PRO A 123 1.10 -11.93 -11.15
C PRO A 123 1.11 -13.40 -11.62
N THR A 124 1.57 -14.34 -10.78
CA THR A 124 1.50 -15.79 -10.99
C THR A 124 0.11 -16.41 -10.83
N SER A 125 -0.89 -15.66 -10.36
CA SER A 125 -2.27 -16.13 -10.22
C SER A 125 -3.04 -16.18 -11.54
N CYS A 126 -2.39 -15.93 -12.68
CA CYS A 126 -2.89 -16.27 -14.00
C CYS A 126 -2.85 -17.78 -14.25
N LEU A 127 -3.39 -18.59 -13.33
CA LEU A 127 -3.88 -19.89 -13.74
C LEU A 127 -5.01 -19.62 -14.74
N PRO A 128 -4.97 -20.17 -15.95
CA PRO A 128 -6.09 -20.05 -16.87
C PRO A 128 -7.32 -20.54 -16.12
N HIS A 129 -8.32 -19.68 -15.99
CA HIS A 129 -9.64 -20.06 -15.51
C HIS A 129 -10.02 -21.30 -16.32
N ALA A 130 -10.00 -22.48 -15.68
CA ALA A 130 -10.32 -23.73 -16.34
C ALA A 130 -11.67 -23.52 -16.99
N ALA A 131 -11.68 -23.47 -18.33
CA ALA A 131 -12.87 -23.23 -19.10
C ALA A 131 -13.94 -24.16 -18.59
N ALA A 132 -15.04 -23.59 -18.11
CA ALA A 132 -16.19 -24.35 -17.65
C ALA A 132 -16.51 -25.43 -18.71
N PRO A 133 -16.71 -26.69 -18.32
CA PRO A 133 -17.05 -27.73 -19.28
C PRO A 133 -18.32 -27.30 -20.02
N MET A 134 -18.22 -27.16 -21.35
CA MET A 134 -19.37 -26.83 -22.19
C MET A 134 -20.54 -27.77 -21.91
N PRO A 135 -21.79 -27.28 -21.91
CA PRO A 135 -22.94 -28.15 -21.86
C PRO A 135 -22.94 -29.05 -23.09
N ARG A 136 -22.93 -30.37 -22.87
CA ARG A 136 -23.12 -31.38 -23.92
C ARG A 136 -24.41 -31.06 -24.67
N SER A 137 -24.29 -30.78 -25.97
CA SER A 137 -25.44 -30.71 -26.85
C SER A 137 -26.02 -32.12 -27.02
N ASP A 138 -27.18 -32.37 -26.45
CA ASP A 138 -27.99 -33.55 -26.76
C ASP A 138 -28.45 -33.47 -28.23
N PRO A 139 -28.22 -34.52 -29.05
CA PRO A 139 -28.76 -34.55 -30.40
C PRO A 139 -30.27 -34.84 -30.34
N ALA A 140 -31.04 -33.84 -30.80
CA ALA A 140 -32.48 -33.91 -30.99
C ALA A 140 -32.89 -35.16 -31.79
N LEU A 141 -33.90 -35.86 -31.27
CA LEU A 141 -34.59 -36.98 -31.92
C LEU A 141 -35.00 -36.63 -33.36
N SER A 142 -34.44 -37.37 -34.31
CA SER A 142 -34.94 -37.48 -35.68
C SER A 142 -36.39 -37.96 -35.70
N ARG A 143 -37.31 -37.09 -36.13
CA ARG A 143 -38.66 -37.48 -36.55
C ARG A 143 -38.57 -38.19 -37.91
N ARG A 144 -38.98 -39.46 -37.98
CA ARG A 144 -39.31 -40.14 -39.23
C ARG A 144 -40.74 -39.77 -39.67
N PRO A 145 -41.00 -39.60 -40.97
CA PRO A 145 -42.35 -39.67 -41.51
C PRO A 145 -42.64 -41.12 -41.95
N THR A 146 -43.74 -41.70 -41.47
CA THR A 146 -44.32 -42.91 -42.09
C THR A 146 -45.49 -42.49 -42.97
N ARG A 147 -45.31 -42.76 -44.25
CA ARG A 147 -46.28 -42.70 -45.34
C ARG A 147 -46.91 -44.09 -45.44
N GLY A 148 -48.24 -44.17 -45.51
CA GLY A 148 -49.00 -45.42 -45.65
C GLY A 148 -50.42 -45.22 -45.20
#